data_AF-A0A3C1U2U3-F1
#
_entry.id   AF-A0A3C1U2U3-F1
#
_cell.length_a   1.000
_cell.length_b   1.000
_cell.length_c   1.000
_cell.angle_alpha   90.00
_cell.angle_beta   90.00
_cell.angle_gamma   90.00
#
_symmetry.space_group_name_H-M   'P 1'
#
loop_
_entity.id
_entity.type
_entity.pdbx_description
1 polymer ?
#
loop_
_entity_poly.entity_id
_entity_poly.type
_entity_poly.pdbx_seq_one_letter_code
_entity_poly.pdbx_strand_id
1 'polypeptide(L)' 'MKLTPREKDKLIVSLAAMVARGRLARGVKLNHPEAIALITDFVVEGARDGRSVADLMEAGAHVITEEQCM' A
#
# COMPACT_ATOMS: atom_id res chain seq x y z
N MET A 1 -7.23 3.75 22.38
CA MET A 1 -6.70 2.44 21.95
C MET A 1 -5.39 2.15 22.70
N LYS A 2 -5.02 0.89 22.90
CA LYS A 2 -3.73 0.49 23.48
C LYS A 2 -2.83 -0.08 22.37
N LEU A 3 -2.44 0.78 21.43
CA LEU A 3 -1.69 0.35 20.25
C LEU A 3 -0.26 -0.04 20.62
N THR A 4 0.14 -1.22 20.17
CA THR A 4 1.53 -1.66 20.16
C THR A 4 2.36 -0.79 19.22
N PRO A 5 3.70 -0.73 19.39
CA PRO A 5 4.57 -0.02 18.45
C PRO A 5 4.35 -0.45 16.99
N ARG A 6 4.23 -1.76 16.75
CA ARG A 6 3.98 -2.31 15.41
C ARG A 6 2.67 -1.80 14.78
N GLU A 7 1.60 -1.68 15.55
CA GLU A 7 0.34 -1.15 15.03
C GLU A 7 0.45 0.33 14.67
N LYS A 8 1.21 1.11 15.46
CA LYS A 8 1.49 2.52 15.12
C LYS A 8 2.31 2.63 13.83
N ASP A 9 3.32 1.80 13.65
CA ASP A 9 4.14 1.79 12.44
C ASP A 9 3.29 1.47 11.19
N LYS A 10 2.35 0.52 11.29
CA LYS A 10 1.41 0.22 10.21
C LYS A 10 0.51 1.41 9.85
N LEU A 11 0.10 2.22 10.84
CA LEU A 11 -0.66 3.45 10.56
C LEU A 11 0.15 4.45 9.72
N ILE A 12 1.47 4.53 9.95
CA ILE A 12 2.36 5.40 9.15
C ILE A 12 2.41 4.91 7.69
N VAL A 13 2.46 3.59 7.48
CA VAL A 13 2.41 3.00 6.13
C VAL A 13 1.09 3.34 5.43
N SER A 14 -0.05 3.17 6.11
CA SER A 14 -1.35 3.51 5.53
C SER A 14 -1.47 5.00 5.21
N LEU A 15 -0.91 5.87 6.05
CA LEU A 15 -0.84 7.31 5.76
C LEU A 15 0.01 7.60 4.52
N ALA A 16 1.18 6.97 4.39
CA ALA A 16 2.03 7.10 3.21
C ALA A 16 1.30 6.63 1.93
N ALA A 17 0.55 5.54 2.00
CA ALA A 17 -0.24 5.02 0.89
C ALA A 17 -1.38 5.96 0.49
N MET A 18 -2.07 6.60 1.45
CA MET A 18 -3.08 7.63 1.16
C MET A 18 -2.48 8.82 0.42
N VAL A 19 -1.31 9.29 0.85
CA VAL A 19 -0.58 10.38 0.16
C VAL A 19 -0.17 9.95 -1.27
N ALA A 20 0.37 8.74 -1.42
CA ALA A 20 0.76 8.17 -2.70
C ALA A 20 -0.43 8.04 -3.68
N ARG A 21 -1.58 7.52 -3.22
CA ARG A 21 -2.83 7.47 -4.02
C ARG A 21 -3.24 8.85 -4.48
N GLY A 22 -3.20 9.84 -3.58
CA GLY A 22 -3.52 11.22 -3.91
C GLY A 22 -2.58 11.84 -4.95
N ARG A 23 -1.27 11.52 -4.90
CA ARG A 23 -0.29 11.94 -5.91
C ARG A 23 -0.55 11.29 -7.26
N LEU A 24 -0.73 9.97 -7.29
CA LEU A 24 -1.01 9.21 -8.49
C LEU A 24 -2.31 9.67 -9.18
N ALA A 25 -3.37 9.94 -8.40
CA ALA A 25 -4.64 10.46 -8.92
C ALA A 25 -4.51 11.84 -9.60
N ARG A 26 -3.47 12.61 -9.29
CA ARG A 26 -3.14 13.87 -9.97
C ARG A 26 -2.19 13.70 -11.16
N GLY A 27 -1.87 12.47 -11.54
CA GLY A 27 -0.95 12.14 -12.64
C GLY A 27 0.53 12.24 -12.27
N VAL A 28 0.88 12.31 -10.98
CA VAL A 28 2.28 12.29 -10.54
C VAL A 28 2.76 10.84 -10.49
N LYS A 29 3.86 10.55 -11.20
CA LYS A 29 4.54 9.25 -11.12
C LYS A 29 5.05 8.98 -9.72
N LEU A 30 4.87 7.74 -9.27
CA LEU A 30 5.28 7.26 -7.96
C LEU A 30 6.80 7.13 -7.88
N ASN A 31 7.36 7.59 -6.78
CA ASN A 31 8.73 7.22 -6.40
C ASN A 31 8.74 5.89 -5.63
N HIS A 32 9.94 5.39 -5.32
CA HIS A 32 10.13 4.10 -4.67
C HIS A 32 9.34 3.91 -3.35
N PRO A 33 9.41 4.80 -2.35
CA PRO A 33 8.65 4.61 -1.10
C PRO A 33 7.14 4.73 -1.29
N GLU A 34 6.67 5.53 -2.25
CA GLU A 34 5.23 5.63 -2.57
C GLU A 34 4.69 4.34 -3.17
N ALA A 35 5.42 3.74 -4.12
CA ALA A 35 5.09 2.44 -4.71
C ALA A 35 5.01 1.35 -3.63
N ILE A 36 6.02 1.27 -2.76
CA ILE A 36 6.04 0.31 -1.64
C ILE A 36 4.86 0.54 -0.70
N ALA A 37 4.56 1.79 -0.34
CA ALA A 37 3.46 2.11 0.56
C ALA A 37 2.12 1.64 0.00
N LEU A 38 1.86 1.90 -1.29
CA LEU A 38 0.63 1.45 -1.96
C LEU A 38 0.46 -0.05 -1.96
N ILE A 39 1.49 -0.80 -2.35
CA ILE A 39 1.44 -2.27 -2.38
C ILE A 39 1.27 -2.83 -0.96
N THR A 40 1.99 -2.27 0.01
CA THR A 40 1.93 -2.73 1.40
C THR A 40 0.54 -2.50 2.00
N ASP A 41 -0.02 -1.31 1.81
CA ASP A 41 -1.36 -0.96 2.29
C ASP A 41 -2.43 -1.86 1.66
N PHE A 42 -2.34 -2.14 0.35
CA PHE A 42 -3.21 -3.09 -0.33
C PHE A 42 -3.18 -4.49 0.30
N VAL A 43 -1.99 -5.01 0.61
CA VAL A 43 -1.84 -6.34 1.23
C VAL A 43 -2.39 -6.34 2.66
N VAL A 44 -2.14 -5.29 3.43
CA VAL A 44 -2.63 -5.16 4.81
C VAL A 44 -4.16 -5.10 4.86
N GLU A 45 -4.77 -4.30 3.99
CA GLU A 45 -6.23 -4.21 3.89
C GLU A 45 -6.85 -5.50 3.34
N GLY A 46 -6.23 -6.13 2.35
CA GLY A 46 -6.69 -7.41 1.84
C GLY A 46 -6.61 -8.54 2.88
N ALA A 47 -5.60 -8.52 3.75
CA ALA A 47 -5.54 -9.41 4.91
C ALA A 47 -6.66 -9.10 5.92
N ARG A 48 -7.04 -7.83 6.09
CA ARG A 48 -8.17 -7.42 6.93
C ARG A 48 -9.52 -7.91 6.36
N ASP A 49 -9.64 -7.98 5.04
CA ASP A 49 -10.79 -8.54 4.32
C ASP A 49 -10.86 -10.08 4.40
N GLY A 50 -9.85 -10.74 4.96
CA GLY A 50 -9.80 -12.19 5.12
C GLY A 50 -9.35 -12.95 3.88
N ARG A 51 -8.68 -12.27 2.93
CA ARG A 51 -8.10 -12.92 1.74
C ARG A 51 -6.92 -13.81 2.12
N SER A 52 -6.70 -14.88 1.35
CA SER A 52 -5.59 -15.79 1.62
C SER A 52 -4.25 -15.15 1.24
N VAL A 53 -3.16 -15.67 1.83
CA VAL A 53 -1.80 -15.23 1.50
C VAL A 53 -1.50 -15.42 0.01
N ALA A 54 -1.90 -16.56 -0.57
CA ALA A 54 -1.67 -16.83 -1.99
C ALA A 54 -2.39 -15.82 -2.89
N ASP A 55 -3.65 -15.49 -2.56
CA ASP A 55 -4.42 -14.49 -3.32
C ASP A 55 -3.79 -13.10 -3.23
N LEU A 56 -3.24 -12.74 -2.07
CA LEU A 56 -2.60 -11.45 -1.86
C LEU A 56 -1.21 -11.35 -2.48
N MET A 57 -0.48 -12.47 -2.55
CA MET A 57 0.80 -12.52 -3.28
C MET A 57 0.58 -12.26 -4.77
N GLU A 58 -0.41 -12.91 -5.38
CA GLU A 58 -0.74 -12.70 -6.80
C GLU A 58 -1.31 -11.29 -7.04
N ALA A 59 -2.35 -10.91 -6.30
CA ALA A 59 -3.00 -9.62 -6.54
C ALA A 59 -2.09 -8.42 -6.20
N GLY A 60 -1.16 -8.58 -5.25
CA GLY A 60 -0.17 -7.57 -4.90
C GLY A 60 0.74 -7.19 -6.06
N ALA A 61 0.98 -8.11 -7.00
CA ALA A 61 1.79 -7.87 -8.20
C ALA A 61 1.11 -6.94 -9.22
N HIS A 62 -0.22 -6.78 -9.13
CA HIS A 62 -1.02 -6.02 -10.09
C HIS A 62 -1.55 -4.69 -9.53
N VAL A 63 -1.07 -4.26 -8.36
CA VAL A 63 -1.55 -3.03 -7.69
C VAL A 63 -1.13 -1.77 -8.43
N ILE A 64 0.07 -1.77 -9.01
CA ILE A 64 0.61 -0.66 -9.81
C ILE A 64 1.31 -1.18 -11.06
N THR A 65 1.45 -0.33 -12.08
CA THR A 65 2.16 -0.65 -13.32
C THR A 65 3.46 0.15 -13.44
N GLU A 66 4.35 -0.29 -14.34
CA GLU A 66 5.61 0.42 -14.63
C GLU A 66 5.38 1.88 -15.06
N GLU A 67 4.33 2.13 -15.85
CA GLU A 67 3.97 3.48 -16.33
C GLU A 67 3.64 4.45 -15.19
N GLN A 68 3.17 3.92 -14.05
CA GLN A 68 2.83 4.71 -12.87
C GLN A 68 4.05 5.07 -12.02
N CYS A 69 5.23 4.52 -12.30
CA CYS A 69 6.47 4.74 -11.55
C CYS A 69 7.45 5.66 -12.31
N MET A 70 8.36 6.28 -11.54
CA MET A 70 9.50 7.07 -12.05
C MET A 70 10.62 6.19 -12.59
#